data_AF-A0A1G9ZDH9-F1
#
_entry.id   AF-A0A1G9ZDH9-F1
#
_cell.length_a   1.000
_cell.length_b   1.000
_cell.length_c   1.000
_cell.angle_alpha   90.00
_cell.angle_beta   90.00
_cell.angle_gamma   90.00
#
_symmetry.space_group_name_H-M   'P 1'
#
loop_
_entity.id
_entity.type
_entity.pdbx_description
1 polymer ?
#
loop_
_entity_poly.entity_id
_entity_poly.type
_entity_poly.pdbx_seq_one_letter_code
_entity_poly.pdbx_strand_id
1 'polypeptide(L)'
;MTIQNQPTIPMLNQLEQVFTFAFIETAVYHFVFPKQAQYIAARISKKICRCLCCNEIIEVAFRNESVVHIEKSRLAEQKKRYAALGLPFPAVAQGEPLVYQQTGYCEKCFAVNLQQPEQPAQLVYHLCRQIYELDRQFAAAAGRLMDSAVSRWLEKTPDQQLFSYDLSGYIAVRELLSGVVANDEAVNRHIREYQRRYTELAGQVKAHLTCIAANKFTAIVGKPLDIYETMAVDIYNEYTVAFPEPDMPAGEFFTEASLVKDRIMMFLEQGRIKAPDDLLRELGFVDQWIEWLARRMATIEQD
;
A
#
# COMPACT_ATOMS: atom_id res chain seq x y z
N MET A 1 -3.02 37.17 -3.14
CA MET A 1 -2.36 35.97 -3.70
C MET A 1 -2.86 34.81 -2.89
N THR A 2 -3.88 34.13 -3.41
CA THR A 2 -4.57 33.04 -2.73
C THR A 2 -3.61 31.85 -2.72
N ILE A 3 -3.07 31.51 -1.55
CA ILE A 3 -2.33 30.26 -1.37
C ILE A 3 -3.36 29.18 -1.65
N GLN A 4 -3.27 28.57 -2.84
CA GLN A 4 -4.00 27.36 -3.15
C GLN A 4 -3.60 26.36 -2.09
N ASN A 5 -4.55 25.97 -1.24
CA ASN A 5 -4.42 24.82 -0.36
C ASN A 5 -4.00 23.66 -1.27
N GLN A 6 -2.71 23.30 -1.24
CA GLN A 6 -2.28 22.03 -1.78
C GLN A 6 -3.17 20.98 -1.14
N PRO A 7 -3.80 20.07 -1.92
CA PRO A 7 -4.55 18.99 -1.32
C PRO A 7 -3.58 18.22 -0.42
N THR A 8 -3.76 18.32 0.89
CA THR A 8 -3.06 17.48 1.85
C THR A 8 -3.31 16.04 1.43
N ILE A 9 -2.25 15.34 1.00
CA ILE A 9 -2.35 13.92 0.66
C ILE A 9 -2.90 13.21 1.91
N PRO A 10 -4.01 12.46 1.80
CA PRO A 10 -4.58 11.73 2.93
C PRO A 10 -3.52 10.88 3.64
N MET A 11 -3.58 10.83 4.97
CA MET A 11 -2.59 10.18 5.82
C MET A 11 -2.39 8.70 5.45
N LEU A 12 -3.46 8.00 5.11
CA LEU A 12 -3.43 6.59 4.66
C LEU A 12 -2.74 6.45 3.30
N ASN A 13 -2.90 7.42 2.40
CA ASN A 13 -2.18 7.42 1.13
C ASN A 13 -0.68 7.68 1.33
N GLN A 14 -0.30 8.58 2.25
CA GLN A 14 1.11 8.81 2.59
C GLN A 14 1.74 7.54 3.19
N LEU A 15 0.99 6.85 4.04
CA LEU A 15 1.35 5.57 4.63
C LEU A 15 1.70 4.51 3.58
N GLU A 16 0.83 4.33 2.58
CA GLU A 16 1.05 3.41 1.45
C GLU A 16 2.26 3.81 0.60
N GLN A 17 2.42 5.10 0.31
CA GLN A 17 3.55 5.61 -0.46
C GLN A 17 4.89 5.37 0.24
N VAL A 18 4.96 5.64 1.55
CA VAL A 18 6.21 5.44 2.31
C VAL A 18 6.51 3.95 2.51
N PHE A 19 5.48 3.10 2.68
CA PHE A 19 5.69 1.65 2.68
C PHE A 19 6.26 1.16 1.34
N THR A 20 5.66 1.60 0.23
CA THR A 20 6.14 1.27 -1.12
C THR A 20 7.58 1.73 -1.33
N PHE A 21 7.92 2.95 -0.91
CA PHE A 21 9.28 3.48 -0.97
C PHE A 21 10.30 2.71 -0.12
N ALA A 22 9.86 2.18 1.03
CA ALA A 22 10.71 1.45 1.95
C ALA A 22 10.97 0.00 1.50
N PHE A 23 9.99 -0.66 0.87
CA PHE A 23 10.04 -2.11 0.67
C PHE A 23 9.87 -2.60 -0.78
N ILE A 24 9.20 -1.84 -1.64
CA ILE A 24 8.78 -2.32 -2.96
C ILE A 24 9.58 -1.62 -4.06
N GLU A 25 9.63 -0.29 -4.03
CA GLU A 25 10.26 0.51 -5.07
C GLU A 25 11.22 1.52 -4.49
N THR A 26 12.47 1.39 -4.90
CA THR A 26 13.56 2.23 -4.42
C THR A 26 13.91 3.36 -5.38
N ALA A 27 13.30 3.37 -6.55
CA ALA A 27 13.68 4.20 -7.67
C ALA A 27 12.97 5.56 -7.64
N VAL A 28 13.74 6.64 -7.68
CA VAL A 28 13.21 8.00 -7.69
C VAL A 28 12.83 8.37 -9.13
N TYR A 29 11.66 8.98 -9.32
CA TYR A 29 11.28 9.47 -10.65
C TYR A 29 12.28 10.50 -11.17
N HIS A 30 12.80 10.31 -12.38
CA HIS A 30 13.63 11.28 -13.06
C HIS A 30 13.21 11.42 -14.53
N PHE A 31 13.01 12.66 -14.98
CA PHE A 31 12.80 12.93 -16.40
C PHE A 31 14.14 12.94 -17.14
N VAL A 32 14.61 11.77 -17.57
CA VAL A 32 15.90 11.60 -18.25
C VAL A 32 15.74 10.68 -19.46
N PHE A 33 16.22 11.14 -20.61
CA PHE A 33 16.23 10.33 -21.82
C PHE A 33 17.29 9.20 -21.70
N PRO A 34 16.92 7.92 -21.94
CA PRO A 34 17.85 6.80 -21.83
C PRO A 34 19.03 6.94 -22.80
N LYS A 35 20.26 6.90 -22.28
CA LYS A 35 21.48 6.92 -23.09
C LYS A 35 21.83 5.50 -23.54
N GLN A 36 22.09 5.28 -24.83
CA GLN A 36 22.51 3.97 -25.38
C GLN A 36 23.76 3.37 -24.71
N ALA A 37 24.60 4.22 -24.11
CA ALA A 37 25.74 3.78 -23.31
C ALA A 37 25.33 2.93 -22.10
N GLN A 38 24.17 3.20 -21.50
CA GLN A 38 23.68 2.57 -20.26
C GLN A 38 22.47 1.66 -20.48
N TYR A 39 21.64 1.95 -21.49
CA TYR A 39 20.36 1.27 -21.73
C TYR A 39 20.31 0.58 -23.09
N ILE A 40 19.47 -0.45 -23.17
CA ILE A 40 19.14 -1.17 -24.41
C ILE A 40 17.62 -1.17 -24.57
N ALA A 41 17.14 -0.85 -25.76
CA ALA A 41 15.74 -1.01 -26.13
C ALA A 41 15.35 -2.51 -26.12
N ALA A 42 14.31 -2.85 -25.37
CA ALA A 42 13.82 -4.21 -25.22
C ALA A 42 12.30 -4.26 -25.44
N ARG A 43 11.85 -5.29 -26.15
CA ARG A 43 10.43 -5.64 -26.26
C ARG A 43 10.08 -6.62 -25.15
N ILE A 44 9.41 -6.13 -24.10
CA ILE A 44 9.06 -6.94 -22.93
C ILE A 44 7.54 -6.99 -22.84
N SER A 45 6.94 -8.12 -23.23
CA SER A 45 5.48 -8.31 -23.22
C SER A 45 4.97 -9.02 -21.98
N LYS A 46 5.86 -9.70 -21.25
CA LYS A 46 5.48 -10.41 -20.02
C LYS A 46 6.65 -10.70 -19.10
N LYS A 47 6.30 -10.99 -17.85
CA LYS A 47 7.14 -11.50 -16.80
C LYS A 47 6.67 -12.88 -16.36
N ILE A 48 7.63 -13.80 -16.16
CA ILE A 48 7.39 -15.12 -15.60
C ILE A 48 8.03 -15.19 -14.22
N CYS A 49 7.18 -15.34 -13.20
CA CYS A 49 7.58 -15.53 -11.81
C CYS A 49 7.56 -17.03 -11.48
N ARG A 50 8.69 -17.57 -11.00
CA ARG A 50 8.84 -19.00 -10.67
C ARG A 50 9.10 -19.19 -9.18
N CYS A 51 8.19 -19.88 -8.49
CA CYS A 51 8.34 -20.18 -7.08
C CYS A 51 9.46 -21.22 -6.87
N LEU A 52 10.42 -20.91 -6.01
CA LEU A 52 11.56 -21.76 -5.66
C LEU A 52 11.17 -22.97 -4.78
N CYS A 53 9.96 -22.98 -4.20
CA CYS A 53 9.49 -24.04 -3.31
C CYS A 53 8.54 -25.02 -4.01
N CYS A 54 7.48 -24.52 -4.65
CA CYS A 54 6.47 -25.37 -5.30
C CYS A 54 6.58 -25.44 -6.83
N ASN A 55 7.53 -24.72 -7.45
CA ASN A 55 7.67 -24.58 -8.90
C ASN A 55 6.44 -24.00 -9.62
N GLU A 56 5.47 -23.43 -8.88
CA GLU A 56 4.34 -22.69 -9.46
C GLU A 56 4.86 -21.54 -10.34
N ILE A 57 4.24 -21.40 -11.50
CA ILE A 57 4.56 -20.39 -12.50
C ILE A 57 3.41 -19.38 -12.52
N ILE A 58 3.73 -18.13 -12.25
CA ILE A 58 2.79 -17.01 -12.35
C ILE A 58 3.25 -16.15 -13.52
N GLU A 59 2.36 -15.96 -14.50
CA GLU A 59 2.60 -15.10 -15.66
C GLU A 59 1.95 -13.74 -15.42
N VAL A 60 2.72 -12.68 -15.61
CA VAL A 60 2.25 -11.28 -15.57
C VAL A 60 2.42 -10.71 -16.98
N ALA A 61 1.32 -10.43 -17.65
CA ALA A 61 1.32 -9.73 -18.92
C ALA A 61 1.63 -8.24 -18.69
N PHE A 62 2.46 -7.67 -19.56
CA PHE A 62 2.73 -6.24 -19.60
C PHE A 62 2.09 -5.63 -20.84
N ARG A 63 1.67 -4.37 -20.71
CA ARG A 63 1.17 -3.57 -21.82
C ARG A 63 2.22 -3.46 -22.91
N ASN A 64 1.84 -3.85 -24.12
CA ASN A 64 2.74 -3.85 -25.28
C ASN A 64 2.66 -2.53 -26.08
N GLU A 65 2.51 -1.41 -25.38
CA GLU A 65 2.24 -0.09 -25.99
C GLU A 65 3.52 0.67 -26.39
N SER A 66 4.68 0.31 -25.83
CA SER A 66 5.95 0.98 -26.11
C SER A 66 7.18 0.11 -25.88
N VAL A 67 8.29 0.44 -26.55
CA VAL A 67 9.61 -0.18 -26.29
C VAL A 67 10.15 0.31 -24.94
N VAL A 68 10.45 -0.64 -24.06
CA VAL A 68 11.02 -0.35 -22.73
C VAL A 68 12.55 -0.39 -22.80
N HIS A 69 13.21 0.54 -22.15
CA HIS A 69 14.66 0.61 -22.06
C HIS A 69 15.14 -0.11 -20.79
N ILE A 70 15.84 -1.23 -20.97
CA ILE A 70 16.44 -1.98 -19.87
C ILE A 70 17.90 -1.57 -19.66
N GLU A 71 18.24 -1.31 -18.40
CA GLU A 71 19.62 -1.01 -18.00
C GLU A 71 20.50 -2.24 -18.23
N LYS A 72 21.72 -2.03 -18.72
CA LYS A 72 22.65 -3.14 -19.05
C LYS A 72 22.96 -4.04 -17.85
N SER A 73 22.95 -3.49 -16.63
CA SER A 73 23.12 -4.24 -15.37
C SER A 73 21.96 -5.23 -15.14
N ARG A 74 20.71 -4.76 -15.23
CA ARG A 74 19.47 -5.58 -15.16
C ARG A 74 19.43 -6.63 -16.27
N LEU A 75 19.85 -6.28 -17.48
CA LEU A 75 19.93 -7.23 -18.59
C LEU A 75 20.96 -8.35 -18.31
N ALA A 76 22.09 -8.01 -17.69
CA ALA A 76 23.08 -8.99 -17.27
C ALA A 76 22.55 -9.92 -16.17
N GLU A 77 21.73 -9.41 -15.23
CA GLU A 77 21.02 -10.24 -14.25
C GLU A 77 20.03 -11.20 -14.92
N GLN A 78 19.26 -10.71 -15.91
CA GLN A 78 18.37 -11.57 -16.69
C GLN A 78 19.14 -12.67 -17.43
N LYS A 79 20.29 -12.36 -18.04
CA LYS A 79 21.17 -13.39 -18.64
C LYS A 79 21.57 -14.48 -17.64
N LYS A 80 21.96 -14.10 -16.42
CA LYS A 80 22.29 -15.05 -15.35
C LYS A 80 21.09 -15.91 -14.96
N ARG A 81 19.89 -15.31 -14.85
CA ARG A 81 18.65 -16.04 -14.52
C ARG A 81 18.27 -17.03 -15.63
N TYR A 82 18.34 -16.63 -16.90
CA TYR A 82 18.10 -17.52 -18.02
C TYR A 82 19.05 -18.73 -18.02
N ALA A 83 20.34 -18.49 -17.81
CA ALA A 83 21.34 -19.55 -17.69
C ALA A 83 21.04 -20.51 -16.53
N ALA A 84 20.68 -19.98 -15.35
CA ALA A 84 20.30 -20.78 -14.19
C ALA A 84 19.03 -21.62 -14.42
N LEU A 85 18.12 -21.15 -15.27
CA LEU A 85 16.91 -21.86 -15.67
C LEU A 85 17.10 -22.80 -16.87
N GLY A 86 18.30 -22.84 -17.47
CA GLY A 86 18.57 -23.61 -18.69
C GLY A 86 17.82 -23.08 -19.93
N LEU A 87 17.44 -21.80 -19.94
CA LEU A 87 16.69 -21.17 -21.04
C LEU A 87 17.63 -20.44 -22.02
N PRO A 88 17.34 -20.47 -23.33
CA PRO A 88 18.08 -19.67 -24.30
C PRO A 88 17.81 -18.18 -24.09
N PHE A 89 18.86 -17.38 -23.99
CA PHE A 89 18.72 -15.93 -23.82
C PHE A 89 18.49 -15.25 -25.19
N PRO A 90 17.46 -14.42 -25.36
CA PRO A 90 17.15 -13.80 -26.65
C PRO A 90 18.18 -12.74 -27.06
N ALA A 91 18.33 -12.54 -28.36
CA ALA A 91 19.14 -11.47 -28.95
C ALA A 91 18.42 -10.11 -28.85
N VAL A 92 18.24 -9.60 -27.61
CA VAL A 92 17.46 -8.38 -27.31
C VAL A 92 17.91 -7.17 -28.14
N ALA A 93 19.21 -6.99 -28.34
CA ALA A 93 19.75 -5.88 -29.14
C ALA A 93 19.38 -5.95 -30.64
N GLN A 94 18.96 -7.12 -31.13
CA GLN A 94 18.47 -7.34 -32.49
C GLN A 94 16.93 -7.23 -32.57
N GLY A 95 16.26 -6.89 -31.47
CA GLY A 95 14.81 -6.70 -31.40
C GLY A 95 14.02 -7.96 -31.03
N GLU A 96 14.69 -9.06 -30.66
CA GLU A 96 14.01 -10.25 -30.16
C GLU A 96 13.27 -9.97 -28.84
N PRO A 97 12.03 -10.46 -28.67
CA PRO A 97 11.27 -10.28 -27.44
C PRO A 97 11.98 -10.90 -26.23
N LEU A 98 12.03 -10.14 -25.13
CA LEU A 98 12.53 -10.58 -23.84
C LEU A 98 11.35 -10.94 -22.93
N VAL A 99 11.35 -12.16 -22.40
CA VAL A 99 10.43 -12.55 -21.32
C VAL A 99 11.14 -12.37 -19.99
N TYR A 100 10.71 -11.38 -19.20
CA TYR A 100 11.39 -11.06 -17.94
C TYR A 100 11.26 -12.23 -16.96
N GLN A 101 12.36 -12.77 -16.47
CA GLN A 101 12.35 -13.88 -15.52
C GLN A 101 12.52 -13.37 -14.09
N GLN A 102 11.67 -13.84 -13.18
CA GLN A 102 11.77 -13.60 -11.75
C GLN A 102 11.69 -14.93 -11.01
N THR A 103 12.57 -15.11 -10.02
CA THR A 103 12.60 -16.30 -9.14
C THR A 103 12.48 -15.84 -7.71
N GLY A 104 11.69 -16.56 -6.91
CA GLY A 104 11.27 -16.12 -5.58
C GLY A 104 10.26 -17.07 -4.96
N TYR A 105 9.31 -16.57 -4.18
CA TYR A 105 8.27 -17.38 -3.54
C TYR A 105 6.88 -16.86 -3.91
N CYS A 106 5.94 -17.77 -4.18
CA CYS A 106 4.52 -17.41 -4.23
C CYS A 106 3.97 -17.16 -2.82
N GLU A 107 2.83 -16.49 -2.72
CA GLU A 107 2.19 -16.17 -1.44
C GLU A 107 2.04 -17.37 -0.50
N LYS A 108 1.59 -18.51 -1.03
CA LYS A 108 1.41 -19.75 -0.27
C LYS A 108 2.72 -20.23 0.34
N CYS A 109 3.78 -20.29 -0.47
CA CYS A 109 5.09 -20.75 -0.01
C CYS A 109 5.77 -19.75 0.92
N PHE A 110 5.56 -18.45 0.71
CA PHE A 110 6.03 -17.42 1.63
C PHE A 110 5.35 -17.54 3.00
N ALA A 111 4.02 -17.69 3.02
CA ALA A 111 3.26 -17.87 4.26
C ALA A 111 3.69 -19.13 5.04
N VAL A 112 3.92 -20.26 4.36
CA VAL A 112 4.33 -21.49 5.07
C VAL A 112 5.77 -21.43 5.57
N ASN A 113 6.71 -20.93 4.77
CA ASN A 113 8.13 -21.11 5.03
C ASN A 113 8.84 -19.89 5.64
N LEU A 114 8.24 -18.71 5.58
CA LEU A 114 8.90 -17.43 5.92
C LEU A 114 8.07 -16.55 6.87
N GLN A 115 6.97 -17.08 7.41
CA GLN A 115 6.09 -16.37 8.36
C GLN A 115 6.62 -16.39 9.80
N GLN A 116 7.51 -17.33 10.15
CA GLN A 116 8.25 -17.34 11.43
C GLN A 116 9.77 -17.35 11.19
N PRO A 117 10.32 -16.26 10.64
CA PRO A 117 11.73 -16.19 10.36
C PRO A 117 12.53 -16.05 11.66
N GLU A 118 13.59 -16.84 11.81
CA GLU A 118 14.55 -16.66 12.92
C GLU A 118 15.47 -15.47 12.69
N GLN A 119 15.63 -15.04 11.43
CA GLN A 119 16.54 -13.96 11.05
C GLN A 119 15.94 -12.57 11.34
N PRO A 120 16.64 -11.69 12.10
CA PRO A 120 16.17 -10.35 12.40
C PRO A 120 15.79 -9.51 11.17
N ALA A 121 16.53 -9.66 10.07
CA ALA A 121 16.27 -8.96 8.81
C ALA A 121 14.87 -9.29 8.24
N GLN A 122 14.49 -10.57 8.24
CA GLN A 122 13.21 -11.01 7.72
C GLN A 122 12.07 -10.70 8.72
N LEU A 123 12.34 -10.75 10.03
CA LEU A 123 11.39 -10.32 11.07
C LEU A 123 11.00 -8.85 10.91
N VAL A 124 11.96 -7.97 10.63
CA VAL A 124 11.70 -6.54 10.37
C VAL A 124 10.70 -6.35 9.23
N TYR A 125 10.93 -7.00 8.08
CA TYR A 125 10.01 -6.92 6.95
C TYR A 125 8.62 -7.47 7.32
N HIS A 126 8.58 -8.63 7.97
CA HIS A 126 7.33 -9.26 8.36
C HIS A 126 6.48 -8.37 9.27
N LEU A 127 7.08 -7.79 10.31
CA LEU A 127 6.40 -6.88 11.23
C LEU A 127 5.97 -5.59 10.53
N CYS A 128 6.78 -5.02 9.63
CA CYS A 128 6.38 -3.84 8.86
C CYS A 128 5.20 -4.12 7.93
N ARG A 129 5.16 -5.32 7.33
CA ARG A 129 4.01 -5.78 6.54
C ARG A 129 2.76 -5.94 7.40
N GLN A 130 2.88 -6.44 8.64
CA GLN A 130 1.75 -6.50 9.57
C GLN A 130 1.24 -5.11 9.93
N ILE A 131 2.12 -4.12 10.10
CA ILE A 131 1.74 -2.72 10.32
C ILE A 131 1.00 -2.18 9.10
N TYR A 132 1.55 -2.39 7.89
CA TYR A 132 0.90 -1.95 6.64
C TYR A 132 -0.50 -2.53 6.47
N GLU A 133 -0.67 -3.83 6.75
CA GLU A 133 -1.98 -4.47 6.69
C GLU A 133 -2.91 -3.97 7.80
N LEU A 134 -2.39 -3.70 9.01
CA LEU A 134 -3.14 -3.07 10.10
C LEU A 134 -3.67 -1.69 9.68
N ASP A 135 -2.85 -0.86 9.01
CA ASP A 135 -3.24 0.46 8.50
C ASP A 135 -4.39 0.36 7.48
N ARG A 136 -4.28 -0.59 6.53
CA ARG A 136 -5.34 -0.82 5.52
C ARG A 136 -6.64 -1.32 6.13
N GLN A 137 -6.55 -2.28 7.05
CA GLN A 137 -7.74 -2.86 7.69
C GLN A 137 -8.45 -1.87 8.62
N PHE A 138 -7.69 -1.01 9.31
CA PHE A 138 -8.23 0.03 10.17
C PHE A 138 -9.19 0.94 9.39
N ALA A 139 -8.75 1.46 8.23
CA ALA A 139 -9.56 2.36 7.40
C ALA A 139 -10.90 1.73 7.00
N ALA A 140 -10.86 0.48 6.51
CA ALA A 140 -12.06 -0.23 6.08
C ALA A 140 -13.04 -0.52 7.23
N ALA A 141 -12.53 -0.86 8.42
CA ALA A 141 -13.36 -1.12 9.59
C ALA A 141 -13.92 0.16 10.22
N ALA A 142 -13.13 1.23 10.26
CA ALA A 142 -13.50 2.48 10.88
C ALA A 142 -14.67 3.16 10.17
N GLY A 143 -14.71 3.16 8.83
CA GLY A 143 -15.86 3.70 8.07
C GLY A 143 -17.20 3.05 8.47
N ARG A 144 -17.22 1.72 8.57
CA ARG A 144 -18.42 0.98 9.01
C ARG A 144 -18.82 1.29 10.45
N LEU A 145 -17.85 1.55 11.32
CA LEU A 145 -18.12 1.93 12.71
C LEU A 145 -18.70 3.33 12.81
N MET A 146 -18.26 4.26 11.97
CA MET A 146 -18.81 5.62 11.86
C MET A 146 -20.28 5.58 11.43
N ASP A 147 -20.59 4.81 10.38
CA ASP A 147 -21.97 4.57 9.93
C ASP A 147 -22.84 3.99 11.06
N SER A 148 -22.32 2.97 11.73
CA SER A 148 -23.03 2.30 12.82
C SER A 148 -23.23 3.23 14.03
N ALA A 149 -22.31 4.16 14.28
CA ALA A 149 -22.43 5.15 15.35
C ALA A 149 -23.61 6.08 15.09
N VAL A 150 -23.73 6.61 13.87
CA VAL A 150 -24.84 7.47 13.48
C VAL A 150 -26.17 6.71 13.53
N SER A 151 -26.25 5.50 12.96
CA SER A 151 -27.48 4.69 13.00
C SER A 151 -27.92 4.41 14.44
N ARG A 152 -27.01 3.95 15.30
CA ARG A 152 -27.33 3.68 16.72
C ARG A 152 -27.77 4.94 17.46
N TRP A 153 -27.17 6.08 17.17
CA TRP A 153 -27.56 7.34 17.78
C TRP A 153 -28.96 7.76 17.34
N LEU A 154 -29.28 7.68 16.05
CA LEU A 154 -30.63 7.96 15.54
C LEU A 154 -31.71 7.06 16.14
N GLU A 155 -31.42 5.77 16.32
CA GLU A 155 -32.34 4.79 16.93
C GLU A 155 -32.58 5.04 18.42
N LYS A 156 -31.56 5.50 19.15
CA LYS A 156 -31.63 5.67 20.61
C LYS A 156 -32.03 7.06 21.06
N THR A 157 -31.89 8.06 20.19
CA THR A 157 -32.20 9.44 20.54
C THR A 157 -33.71 9.63 20.56
N PRO A 158 -34.31 10.03 21.70
CA PRO A 158 -35.73 10.33 21.78
C PRO A 158 -36.14 11.43 20.81
N ASP A 159 -37.35 11.34 20.28
CA ASP A 159 -37.87 12.27 19.26
C ASP A 159 -37.84 13.74 19.73
N GLN A 160 -38.21 13.98 20.99
CA GLN A 160 -38.14 15.30 21.62
C GLN A 160 -36.73 15.87 21.65
N GLN A 161 -35.72 15.01 21.81
CA GLN A 161 -34.32 15.41 21.80
C GLN A 161 -33.86 15.72 20.37
N LEU A 162 -34.36 15.01 19.35
CA LEU A 162 -34.02 15.30 17.96
C LEU A 162 -34.46 16.73 17.54
N PHE A 163 -35.67 17.15 17.94
CA PHE A 163 -36.16 18.53 17.69
C PHE A 163 -35.42 19.61 18.49
N SER A 164 -34.62 19.23 19.50
CA SER A 164 -33.84 20.18 20.29
C SER A 164 -32.51 20.59 19.64
N TYR A 165 -32.06 19.86 18.60
CA TYR A 165 -30.83 20.17 17.89
C TYR A 165 -31.04 21.23 16.81
N ASP A 166 -29.97 21.97 16.50
CA ASP A 166 -29.96 22.87 15.35
C ASP A 166 -29.82 22.08 14.05
N LEU A 167 -30.93 21.92 13.34
CA LEU A 167 -31.02 21.26 12.04
C LEU A 167 -31.22 22.27 10.89
N SER A 168 -31.02 23.56 11.15
CA SER A 168 -31.37 24.65 10.20
C SER A 168 -30.43 24.77 9.00
N GLY A 169 -29.26 24.13 9.04
CA GLY A 169 -28.27 24.22 7.97
C GLY A 169 -27.27 23.06 7.94
N TYR A 170 -26.69 22.85 6.76
CA TYR A 170 -25.75 21.75 6.49
C TYR A 170 -24.58 21.69 7.48
N ILE A 171 -23.98 22.83 7.82
CA ILE A 171 -22.81 22.88 8.73
C ILE A 171 -23.20 22.42 10.14
N ALA A 172 -24.33 22.88 10.68
CA ALA A 172 -24.80 22.48 12.01
C ALA A 172 -25.10 20.98 12.06
N VAL A 173 -25.77 20.44 11.04
CA VAL A 173 -26.04 19.00 10.91
C VAL A 173 -24.73 18.20 10.82
N ARG A 174 -23.77 18.68 10.02
CA ARG A 174 -22.45 18.04 9.88
C ARG A 174 -21.68 18.02 11.19
N GLU A 175 -21.69 19.10 11.95
CA GLU A 175 -21.03 19.19 13.26
C GLU A 175 -21.69 18.27 14.29
N LEU A 176 -23.02 18.24 14.32
CA LEU A 176 -23.79 17.33 15.18
C LEU A 176 -23.40 15.86 14.91
N LEU A 177 -23.50 15.43 13.66
CA LEU A 177 -23.25 14.04 13.27
C LEU A 177 -21.77 13.66 13.40
N SER A 178 -20.85 14.60 13.12
CA SER A 178 -19.42 14.43 13.42
C SER A 178 -19.19 14.24 14.92
N GLY A 179 -19.87 15.03 15.77
CA GLY A 179 -19.83 14.90 17.22
C GLY A 179 -20.37 13.56 17.72
N VAL A 180 -21.42 13.03 17.09
CA VAL A 180 -21.95 11.70 17.37
C VAL A 180 -20.88 10.62 17.14
N VAL A 181 -20.21 10.67 15.99
CA VAL A 181 -19.11 9.75 15.66
C VAL A 181 -17.94 9.92 16.63
N ALA A 182 -17.55 11.16 16.92
CA ALA A 182 -16.41 11.46 17.79
C ALA A 182 -16.60 10.96 19.22
N ASN A 183 -17.83 10.92 19.72
CA ASN A 183 -18.15 10.46 21.06
C ASN A 183 -18.58 8.98 21.13
N ASP A 184 -18.62 8.26 20.01
CA ASP A 184 -19.00 6.84 20.00
C ASP A 184 -17.89 5.96 20.59
N GLU A 185 -18.26 5.13 21.58
CA GLU A 185 -17.30 4.27 22.29
C GLU A 185 -16.74 3.15 21.41
N ALA A 186 -17.47 2.64 20.42
CA ALA A 186 -16.95 1.61 19.52
C ALA A 186 -15.90 2.20 18.57
N VAL A 187 -16.13 3.41 18.05
CA VAL A 187 -15.15 4.16 17.24
C VAL A 187 -13.89 4.44 18.08
N ASN A 188 -14.03 5.02 19.27
CA ASN A 188 -12.90 5.34 20.14
C ASN A 188 -12.11 4.09 20.57
N ARG A 189 -12.79 2.98 20.86
CA ARG A 189 -12.14 1.70 21.16
C ARG A 189 -11.34 1.16 19.98
N HIS A 190 -11.88 1.26 18.77
CA HIS A 190 -11.18 0.82 17.56
C HIS A 190 -9.88 1.60 17.33
N ILE A 191 -9.92 2.92 17.54
CA ILE A 191 -8.72 3.78 17.48
C ILE A 191 -7.69 3.38 18.54
N ARG A 192 -8.12 3.21 19.81
CA ARG A 192 -7.22 2.79 20.91
C ARG A 192 -6.54 1.45 20.64
N GLU A 193 -7.30 0.48 20.13
CA GLU A 193 -6.75 -0.85 19.81
C GLU A 193 -5.77 -0.80 18.64
N TYR A 194 -6.08 -0.03 17.60
CA TYR A 194 -5.16 0.23 16.49
C TYR A 194 -3.84 0.85 16.98
N GLN A 195 -3.91 1.91 17.78
CA GLN A 195 -2.72 2.56 18.36
C GLN A 195 -1.89 1.62 19.22
N ARG A 196 -2.55 0.78 20.04
CA ARG A 196 -1.89 -0.20 20.89
C ARG A 196 -1.12 -1.21 20.05
N ARG A 197 -1.78 -1.83 19.06
CA ARG A 197 -1.15 -2.80 18.15
C ARG A 197 -0.02 -2.18 17.34
N TYR A 198 -0.22 -0.98 16.82
CA TYR A 198 0.82 -0.23 16.11
C TYR A 198 2.05 -0.02 17.00
N THR A 199 1.87 0.47 18.22
CA THR A 199 2.95 0.76 19.15
C THR A 199 3.74 -0.50 19.51
N GLU A 200 3.03 -1.61 19.73
CA GLU A 200 3.61 -2.92 20.00
C GLU A 200 4.48 -3.41 18.82
N LEU A 201 3.92 -3.43 17.61
CA LEU A 201 4.62 -3.87 16.40
C LEU A 201 5.81 -2.95 16.08
N ALA A 202 5.62 -1.64 16.11
CA ALA A 202 6.68 -0.66 15.85
C ALA A 202 7.82 -0.77 16.87
N GLY A 203 7.50 -1.05 18.14
CA GLY A 203 8.50 -1.34 19.18
C GLY A 203 9.34 -2.57 18.84
N GLN A 204 8.70 -3.66 18.40
CA GLN A 204 9.40 -4.87 17.96
C GLN A 204 10.28 -4.62 16.73
N VAL A 205 9.78 -3.88 15.72
CA VAL A 205 10.59 -3.52 14.54
C VAL A 205 11.84 -2.75 14.97
N LYS A 206 11.69 -1.72 15.82
CA LYS A 206 12.82 -0.93 16.32
C LYS A 206 13.83 -1.79 17.07
N ALA A 207 13.36 -2.73 17.89
CA ALA A 207 14.23 -3.67 18.60
C ALA A 207 15.00 -4.58 17.64
N HIS A 208 14.37 -5.14 16.60
CA HIS A 208 15.09 -5.96 15.61
C HIS A 208 16.05 -5.14 14.73
N LEU A 209 15.71 -3.88 14.43
CA LEU A 209 16.60 -2.98 13.69
C LEU A 209 17.91 -2.69 14.44
N THR A 210 17.93 -2.69 15.79
CA THR A 210 19.18 -2.52 16.55
C THR A 210 20.10 -3.74 16.48
N CYS A 211 19.54 -4.94 16.29
CA CYS A 211 20.30 -6.19 16.13
C CYS A 211 21.01 -6.30 14.77
N ILE A 212 20.61 -5.51 13.77
CA ILE A 212 21.22 -5.51 12.44
C ILE A 212 22.39 -4.51 12.46
N ALA A 213 23.63 -4.91 12.18
CA ALA A 213 24.77 -3.97 12.26
C ALA A 213 24.78 -2.94 11.11
N ALA A 214 24.52 -3.38 9.88
CA ALA A 214 24.61 -2.55 8.69
C ALA A 214 23.34 -1.70 8.47
N ASN A 215 23.49 -0.50 7.87
CA ASN A 215 22.34 0.33 7.46
C ASN A 215 21.55 -0.31 6.30
N LYS A 216 22.21 -1.13 5.50
CA LYS A 216 21.60 -1.91 4.43
C LYS A 216 21.62 -3.39 4.79
N PHE A 217 20.50 -4.07 4.58
CA PHE A 217 20.38 -5.51 4.79
C PHE A 217 19.45 -6.11 3.75
N THR A 218 19.45 -7.43 3.64
CA THR A 218 18.68 -8.15 2.65
C THR A 218 17.53 -8.89 3.30
N ALA A 219 16.35 -8.85 2.69
CA ALA A 219 15.18 -9.62 3.10
C ALA A 219 14.38 -10.06 1.87
N ILE A 220 13.51 -11.06 2.04
CA ILE A 220 12.55 -11.49 1.04
C ILE A 220 11.29 -10.63 1.21
N VAL A 221 11.01 -9.80 0.22
CA VAL A 221 9.89 -8.85 0.22
C VAL A 221 8.87 -9.17 -0.86
N GLY A 222 7.59 -9.02 -0.53
CA GLY A 222 6.48 -9.12 -1.46
C GLY A 222 6.41 -7.90 -2.36
N LYS A 223 6.35 -8.14 -3.66
CA LYS A 223 6.07 -7.15 -4.69
C LYS A 223 4.71 -7.45 -5.33
N PRO A 224 3.75 -6.51 -5.33
CA PRO A 224 2.49 -6.69 -6.02
C PRO A 224 2.69 -6.99 -7.50
N LEU A 225 1.84 -7.85 -8.06
CA LEU A 225 1.91 -8.28 -9.46
C LEU A 225 1.23 -7.29 -10.42
N ASP A 226 0.37 -6.43 -9.87
CA ASP A 226 -0.44 -5.42 -10.54
C ASP A 226 0.21 -4.02 -10.55
N ILE A 227 1.40 -3.88 -9.98
CA ILE A 227 2.22 -2.67 -10.12
C ILE A 227 3.30 -2.84 -11.19
N TYR A 228 3.83 -1.71 -11.63
CA TYR A 228 4.84 -1.69 -12.68
C TYR A 228 6.18 -2.32 -12.26
N GLU A 229 6.95 -2.72 -13.27
CA GLU A 229 8.30 -3.24 -13.10
C GLU A 229 9.32 -2.26 -13.67
N THR A 230 10.25 -1.81 -12.82
CA THR A 230 11.37 -0.97 -13.28
C THR A 230 12.46 -1.82 -13.90
N MET A 231 12.86 -1.43 -15.11
CA MET A 231 13.97 -2.00 -15.87
C MET A 231 15.30 -1.28 -15.59
N ALA A 232 15.35 -0.43 -14.56
CA ALA A 232 16.55 0.22 -14.05
C ALA A 232 16.74 -0.05 -12.55
N VAL A 233 17.95 0.17 -12.02
CA VAL A 233 18.26 -0.09 -10.61
C VAL A 233 17.84 1.08 -9.71
N ASP A 234 18.17 2.30 -10.09
CA ASP A 234 18.03 3.48 -9.20
C ASP A 234 17.08 4.58 -9.74
N ILE A 235 16.60 4.42 -10.96
CA ILE A 235 15.81 5.45 -11.66
C ILE A 235 14.48 4.86 -12.12
N TYR A 236 13.41 5.60 -11.87
CA TYR A 236 12.10 5.37 -12.47
C TYR A 236 11.88 6.47 -13.52
N ASN A 237 11.54 6.11 -14.75
CA ASN A 237 11.08 7.04 -15.78
C ASN A 237 10.16 6.33 -16.77
N GLU A 238 9.40 7.08 -17.56
CA GLU A 238 8.40 6.55 -18.49
C GLU A 238 8.97 5.58 -19.55
N TYR A 239 10.28 5.60 -19.79
CA TYR A 239 10.95 4.74 -20.76
C TYR A 239 11.52 3.45 -20.15
N THR A 240 11.71 3.38 -18.83
CA THR A 240 12.37 2.25 -18.15
C THR A 240 11.39 1.39 -17.36
N VAL A 241 10.11 1.43 -17.70
CA VAL A 241 9.04 0.81 -16.90
C VAL A 241 8.14 -0.05 -17.77
N ALA A 242 7.84 -1.25 -17.29
CA ALA A 242 6.83 -2.11 -17.88
C ALA A 242 5.59 -2.11 -16.98
N PHE A 243 4.46 -1.64 -17.53
CA PHE A 243 3.19 -1.61 -16.81
C PHE A 243 2.43 -2.92 -17.01
N PRO A 244 1.88 -3.54 -15.96
CA PRO A 244 1.00 -4.69 -16.10
C PRO A 244 -0.30 -4.34 -16.83
N GLU A 245 -0.89 -5.35 -17.46
CA GLU A 245 -2.26 -5.26 -17.97
C GLU A 245 -3.26 -5.06 -16.80
N PRO A 246 -4.40 -4.37 -17.01
CA PRO A 246 -5.34 -4.06 -15.93
C PRO A 246 -5.99 -5.27 -15.24
N ASP A 247 -6.02 -6.44 -15.90
CA ASP A 247 -6.66 -7.66 -15.43
C ASP A 247 -5.69 -8.66 -14.77
N MET A 248 -4.48 -8.20 -14.43
CA MET A 248 -3.49 -9.05 -13.77
C MET A 248 -3.98 -9.57 -12.41
N PRO A 249 -3.60 -10.81 -12.05
CA PRO A 249 -4.04 -11.43 -10.82
C PRO A 249 -3.63 -10.58 -9.61
N ALA A 250 -4.59 -10.29 -8.73
CA ALA A 250 -4.31 -9.69 -7.44
C ALA A 250 -3.40 -10.63 -6.65
N GLY A 251 -2.35 -10.06 -6.05
CA GLY A 251 -1.42 -10.79 -5.19
C GLY A 251 0.01 -10.32 -5.34
N GLU A 252 0.90 -10.96 -4.60
CA GLU A 252 2.31 -10.59 -4.53
C GLU A 252 3.24 -11.75 -4.87
N PHE A 253 4.40 -11.40 -5.40
CA PHE A 253 5.51 -12.32 -5.57
C PHE A 253 6.71 -11.88 -4.75
N PHE A 254 7.30 -12.82 -4.01
CA PHE A 254 8.28 -12.50 -2.98
C PHE A 254 9.69 -12.74 -3.47
N THR A 255 10.51 -11.70 -3.47
CA THR A 255 11.90 -11.80 -3.90
C THR A 255 12.86 -11.13 -2.94
N GLU A 256 14.11 -11.54 -3.01
CA GLU A 256 15.19 -10.89 -2.31
C GLU A 256 15.32 -9.41 -2.72
N ALA A 257 15.36 -8.51 -1.74
CA ALA A 257 15.57 -7.08 -1.93
C ALA A 257 16.50 -6.51 -0.85
N SER A 258 17.24 -5.46 -1.22
CA SER A 258 18.05 -4.68 -0.28
C SER A 258 17.21 -3.59 0.37
N LEU A 259 17.09 -3.65 1.69
CA LEU A 259 16.36 -2.70 2.52
C LEU A 259 17.32 -1.74 3.23
N VAL A 260 16.84 -0.52 3.48
CA VAL A 260 17.61 0.55 4.15
C VAL A 260 16.90 0.93 5.44
N LYS A 261 17.60 0.90 6.58
CA LYS A 261 16.98 1.18 7.89
C LYS A 261 16.33 2.55 7.94
N ASP A 262 16.98 3.57 7.40
CA ASP A 262 16.46 4.95 7.41
C ASP A 262 15.07 5.03 6.75
N ARG A 263 14.84 4.28 5.66
CA ARG A 263 13.53 4.24 4.98
C ARG A 263 12.47 3.52 5.81
N ILE A 264 12.87 2.47 6.53
CA ILE A 264 11.99 1.76 7.46
C ILE A 264 11.63 2.68 8.64
N MET A 265 12.59 3.44 9.16
CA MET A 265 12.33 4.44 10.20
C MET A 265 11.40 5.53 9.70
N MET A 266 11.58 6.03 8.48
CA MET A 266 10.63 6.97 7.85
C MET A 266 9.22 6.40 7.81
N PHE A 267 9.06 5.10 7.50
CA PHE A 267 7.77 4.43 7.58
C PHE A 267 7.22 4.42 9.01
N LEU A 268 8.01 4.05 10.02
CA LEU A 268 7.57 4.03 11.42
C LEU A 268 7.32 5.41 12.05
N GLU A 269 7.80 6.48 11.43
CA GLU A 269 7.69 7.85 11.94
C GLU A 269 6.56 8.65 11.28
N GLN A 270 5.95 8.12 10.22
CA GLN A 270 4.79 8.75 9.59
C GLN A 270 3.65 8.95 10.61
N GLY A 271 2.78 9.94 10.37
CA GLY A 271 1.61 10.21 11.20
C GLY A 271 0.55 9.10 11.07
N ARG A 272 -0.14 8.76 12.16
CA ARG A 272 -1.23 7.76 12.20
C ARG A 272 -2.45 8.40 12.84
N ILE A 273 -3.62 7.81 12.62
CA ILE A 273 -4.87 8.24 13.24
C ILE A 273 -4.76 8.10 14.75
N LYS A 274 -4.94 9.22 15.48
CA LYS A 274 -4.84 9.24 16.94
C LYS A 274 -6.15 9.53 17.65
N ALA A 275 -7.05 10.22 16.97
CA ALA A 275 -8.33 10.64 17.52
C ALA A 275 -9.43 10.55 16.46
N PRO A 276 -10.71 10.58 16.87
CA PRO A 276 -11.82 10.60 15.93
C PRO A 276 -11.78 11.77 14.94
N ASP A 277 -11.24 12.92 15.33
CA ASP A 277 -11.07 14.07 14.44
C ASP A 277 -10.10 13.78 13.29
N ASP A 278 -9.03 13.02 13.55
CA ASP A 278 -8.11 12.58 12.49
C ASP A 278 -8.85 11.63 11.54
N LEU A 279 -9.68 10.74 12.09
CA LEU A 279 -10.46 9.78 11.32
C LEU A 279 -11.49 10.46 10.40
N LEU A 280 -12.24 11.44 10.93
CA LEU A 280 -13.20 12.23 10.17
C LEU A 280 -12.53 13.07 9.08
N ARG A 281 -11.31 13.57 9.34
CA ARG A 281 -10.52 14.26 8.32
C ARG A 281 -10.06 13.30 7.22
N GLU A 282 -9.74 12.07 7.59
CA GLU A 282 -9.17 11.08 6.67
C GLU A 282 -10.23 10.37 5.82
N LEU A 283 -11.30 9.87 6.43
CA LEU A 283 -12.37 9.14 5.74
C LEU A 283 -13.49 10.06 5.24
N GLY A 284 -13.53 11.29 5.76
CA GLY A 284 -14.52 12.28 5.38
C GLY A 284 -15.86 12.11 6.11
N PHE A 285 -16.71 13.11 5.90
CA PHE A 285 -18.11 13.08 6.26
C PHE A 285 -18.93 12.46 5.12
N VAL A 286 -19.91 11.63 5.44
CA VAL A 286 -20.74 10.96 4.45
C VAL A 286 -22.13 11.60 4.42
N ASP A 287 -22.51 12.20 3.29
CA ASP A 287 -23.82 12.87 3.13
C ASP A 287 -25.01 11.92 3.36
N GLN A 288 -24.81 10.62 3.20
CA GLN A 288 -25.79 9.58 3.55
C GLN A 288 -26.28 9.68 5.01
N TRP A 289 -25.43 10.16 5.94
CA TRP A 289 -25.83 10.35 7.33
C TRP A 289 -26.90 11.44 7.47
N ILE A 290 -26.84 12.47 6.63
CA ILE A 290 -27.87 13.52 6.57
C ILE A 290 -29.18 12.93 6.06
N GLU A 291 -29.12 12.08 5.03
CA GLU A 291 -30.32 11.39 4.53
C GLU A 291 -30.97 10.53 5.60
N TRP A 292 -30.19 9.81 6.42
CA TRP A 292 -30.73 9.00 7.52
C TRP A 292 -31.43 9.86 8.58
N LEU A 293 -30.81 10.98 8.96
CA LEU A 293 -31.43 11.93 9.88
C LEU A 293 -32.72 12.52 9.30
N ALA A 294 -32.70 12.97 8.04
CA ALA A 294 -33.87 13.53 7.36
C ALA A 294 -35.02 12.52 7.28
N ARG A 295 -34.73 11.25 6.96
CA ARG A 295 -35.74 10.18 6.97
C ARG A 295 -36.32 9.96 8.37
N ARG A 296 -35.48 9.95 9.42
CA ARG A 296 -35.94 9.81 10.80
C ARG A 296 -36.86 10.97 11.21
N MET A 297 -36.50 12.21 10.88
CA MET A 297 -37.33 13.39 11.15
C MET A 297 -38.68 13.33 10.43
N ALA A 298 -38.69 12.95 9.15
CA ALA A 298 -39.92 12.82 8.37
C ALA A 298 -40.87 11.75 8.92
N THR A 299 -40.34 10.66 9.49
CA THR A 299 -41.17 9.64 10.17
C THR A 299 -41.82 10.20 11.43
N ILE A 300 -41.08 10.97 12.23
CA ILE A 300 -41.60 11.55 13.48
C ILE A 300 -42.69 12.60 13.21
N GLU A 301 -42.58 13.38 12.12
CA GLU A 301 -43.61 14.36 11.75
C GLU A 301 -44.93 13.73 11.25
N GLN A 302 -44.92 12.43 10.93
CA GLN A 302 -46.09 11.68 10.45
C GLN A 302 -46.82 10.92 11.57
N ASP A 303 -46.19 10.75 12.73
CA ASP A 303 -46.72 10.10 13.93
C ASP A 303 -47.33 11.12 14.92
#